data_AF-A0A969Y7L6-F1
#
_entry.id   AF-A0A969Y7L6-F1
#
_cell.length_a   1.000
_cell.length_b   1.000
_cell.length_c   1.000
_cell.angle_alpha   90.00
_cell.angle_beta   90.00
_cell.angle_gamma   90.00
#
_symmetry.space_group_name_H-M   'P 1'
#
loop_
_entity.id
_entity.type
_entity.pdbx_description
1 polymer ?
#
loop_
_entity_poly.entity_id
_entity_poly.type
_entity_poly.pdbx_seq_one_letter_code
_entity_poly.pdbx_strand_id
1 'polypeptide(L)'
;MNTNRQSQQGKPQTQNNKPVHSVRIGTVKAAIWENRSGESTWYNVTVSRSYKDGDQWKNSDNFGRDDLLPLAKVVDLAHTWICERQAGG
;
A
#
# COMPACT_ATOMS: atom_id res chain seq x y z
N MET A 1 5.92 16.14 23.77
CA MET A 1 5.60 14.71 23.60
C MET A 1 5.55 14.40 22.10
N ASN A 2 6.59 13.78 21.52
CA ASN A 2 6.59 13.33 20.13
C ASN A 2 6.37 11.81 20.11
N THR A 3 5.15 11.38 19.76
CA THR A 3 4.84 9.98 19.49
C THR A 3 5.38 9.59 18.12
N ASN A 4 6.68 9.35 18.03
CA ASN A 4 7.28 8.63 16.91
C ASN A 4 7.02 7.13 17.12
N ARG A 5 5.76 6.70 16.97
CA ARG A 5 5.46 5.28 16.82
C ARG A 5 5.85 4.92 15.40
N GLN A 6 7.04 4.35 15.25
CA GLN A 6 7.33 3.54 14.08
C GLN A 6 6.30 2.40 14.09
N SER A 7 5.27 2.54 13.26
CA SER A 7 4.42 1.43 12.84
C SER A 7 5.28 0.45 12.03
N GLN A 8 6.14 -0.29 12.72
CA GLN A 8 6.74 -1.51 12.20
C GLN A 8 5.64 -2.57 12.19
N GLN A 9 4.66 -2.45 11.30
CA GLN A 9 3.79 -3.58 10.98
C GLN A 9 4.56 -4.46 9.99
N GLY A 10 4.91 -5.66 10.47
CA GLY A 10 5.73 -6.64 9.78
C GLY A 10 5.26 -6.87 8.35
N LYS A 11 6.16 -6.67 7.41
CA LYS A 11 5.96 -7.07 6.01
C LYS A 11 5.75 -8.58 5.99
N PRO A 12 4.62 -9.11 5.48
CA PRO A 12 4.50 -10.54 5.23
C PRO A 12 5.58 -10.91 4.21
N GLN A 13 6.51 -11.77 4.63
CA GLN A 13 7.62 -12.21 3.79
C GLN A 13 7.11 -13.23 2.77
N THR A 14 6.71 -12.76 1.59
CA THR A 14 6.60 -13.62 0.41
C THR A 14 7.83 -13.44 -0.46
N GLN A 15 8.24 -14.51 -1.14
CA GLN A 15 9.56 -14.68 -1.78
C GLN A 15 9.86 -13.72 -2.95
N ASN A 16 9.06 -12.68 -3.13
CA ASN A 16 9.35 -11.58 -4.05
C ASN A 16 9.14 -10.26 -3.29
N ASN A 17 10.24 -9.62 -2.90
CA ASN A 17 10.25 -8.44 -2.00
C ASN A 17 9.68 -7.16 -2.65
N LYS A 18 8.93 -7.27 -3.75
CA LYS A 18 8.41 -6.17 -4.55
C LYS A 18 6.89 -6.31 -4.70
N PRO A 19 6.14 -5.20 -4.61
CA PRO A 19 4.73 -5.23 -4.91
C PRO A 19 4.51 -5.62 -6.37
N VAL A 20 3.50 -6.44 -6.64
CA VAL A 20 3.11 -6.85 -7.99
C VAL A 20 2.45 -5.71 -8.77
N HIS A 21 1.85 -4.78 -8.05
CA HIS A 21 1.27 -3.57 -8.62
C HIS A 21 1.29 -2.43 -7.59
N SER A 22 1.31 -1.19 -8.06
CA SER A 22 1.16 -0.03 -7.18
C SER A 22 0.45 1.11 -7.88
N VAL A 23 -0.47 1.73 -7.17
CA VAL A 23 -1.25 2.88 -7.62
C VAL A 23 -0.92 4.08 -6.75
N ARG A 24 -0.72 5.26 -7.35
CA ARG A 24 -0.37 6.48 -6.62
C ARG A 24 -1.20 7.67 -7.10
N ILE A 25 -1.73 8.43 -6.15
CA ILE A 25 -2.39 9.71 -6.39
C ILE A 25 -1.82 10.73 -5.40
N GLY A 26 -1.14 11.74 -5.94
CA GLY A 26 -0.44 12.74 -5.13
C GLY A 26 0.63 12.11 -4.21
N THR A 27 0.50 12.37 -2.90
CA THR A 27 1.37 11.82 -1.86
C THR A 27 0.97 10.41 -1.43
N VAL A 28 -0.24 9.95 -1.74
CA VAL A 28 -0.77 8.66 -1.27
C VAL A 28 -0.55 7.56 -2.31
N LYS A 29 -0.08 6.40 -1.87
CA LYS A 29 0.22 5.23 -2.70
C LYS A 29 -0.33 3.96 -2.07
N ALA A 30 -1.03 3.15 -2.85
CA ALA A 30 -1.34 1.76 -2.53
C ALA A 30 -0.35 0.82 -3.23
N ALA A 31 0.24 -0.12 -2.49
CA ALA A 31 1.11 -1.17 -3.00
C ALA A 31 0.43 -2.53 -2.78
N ILE A 32 0.28 -3.31 -3.85
CA ILE A 32 -0.38 -4.61 -3.86
C ILE A 32 0.69 -5.70 -3.86
N TRP A 33 0.57 -6.62 -2.92
CA TRP A 33 1.49 -7.73 -2.70
C TRP A 33 0.77 -9.03 -2.98
N GLU A 34 1.28 -9.81 -3.92
CA GLU A 34 0.79 -11.16 -4.17
C GLU A 34 1.40 -12.11 -3.15
N ASN A 35 0.55 -12.93 -2.55
CA ASN A 35 0.94 -14.02 -1.68
C ASN A 35 0.41 -15.30 -2.28
N ARG A 36 1.28 -16.31 -2.40
CA ARG A 36 0.92 -17.63 -2.91
C ARG A 36 1.33 -18.69 -1.89
N SER A 37 0.44 -19.63 -1.63
CA SER A 37 0.72 -20.82 -0.84
C SER A 37 -0.02 -22.02 -1.46
N GLY A 38 0.75 -22.96 -2.00
CA GLY A 38 0.19 -24.06 -2.80
C GLY A 38 -0.63 -23.51 -3.97
N GLU A 39 -1.89 -23.93 -4.04
CA GLU A 39 -2.88 -23.49 -5.05
C GLU A 39 -3.59 -22.18 -4.68
N SER A 40 -3.46 -21.71 -3.44
CA SER A 40 -4.12 -20.48 -3.01
C SER A 40 -3.26 -19.25 -3.31
N THR A 41 -3.86 -18.24 -3.94
CA THR A 41 -3.25 -16.93 -4.16
C THR A 41 -4.17 -15.85 -3.57
N TRP A 42 -3.61 -14.96 -2.75
CA TRP A 42 -4.32 -13.82 -2.18
C TRP A 42 -3.46 -12.56 -2.24
N TYR A 43 -4.11 -11.40 -2.19
CA TYR A 43 -3.46 -10.10 -2.34
C TYR A 43 -3.59 -9.29 -1.06
N ASN A 44 -2.47 -8.72 -0.60
CA ASN A 44 -2.45 -7.75 0.49
C ASN A 44 -2.20 -6.35 -0.09
N VAL A 45 -2.80 -5.32 0.51
CA VAL A 45 -2.59 -3.93 0.10
C VAL A 45 -1.98 -3.15 1.26
N THR A 46 -0.85 -2.48 1.02
CA THR A 46 -0.26 -1.51 1.94
C THR A 46 -0.44 -0.11 1.38
N VAL A 47 -1.08 0.78 2.13
CA VAL A 47 -1.20 2.19 1.73
C VAL A 47 -0.26 3.05 2.56
N SER A 48 0.40 4.01 1.91
CA SER A 48 1.27 4.97 2.58
C SER A 48 1.22 6.35 1.93
N ARG A 49 1.51 7.36 2.74
CA ARG A 49 1.67 8.75 2.33
C ARG A 49 3.15 9.11 2.34
N SER A 50 3.69 9.61 1.23
CA SER A 50 5.04 10.15 1.17
C SER A 50 5.07 11.62 1.57
N TYR A 51 6.00 11.99 2.44
CA TYR A 51 6.26 13.39 2.82
C TYR A 51 7.78 13.64 2.87
N LYS A 52 8.18 14.91 2.80
CA LYS A 52 9.58 15.31 2.91
C LYS A 52 9.85 15.77 4.34
N ASP A 53 10.94 15.26 4.93
CA ASP A 53 11.47 15.67 6.23
C ASP A 53 12.92 16.13 6.01
N GLY A 54 13.14 17.44 5.98
CA GLY A 54 14.39 18.05 5.52
C GLY A 54 14.67 17.66 4.06
N ASP A 55 15.74 16.90 3.84
CA ASP A 55 16.12 16.38 2.52
C ASP A 55 15.77 14.92 2.28
N GLN A 56 15.13 14.28 3.25
CA GLN A 56 14.76 12.86 3.14
C GLN A 56 13.28 12.70 2.84
N TRP A 57 12.97 11.84 1.87
CA TRP A 57 11.60 11.35 1.68
C TRP A 57 11.30 10.25 2.69
N LYS A 58 10.19 10.41 3.41
CA LYS A 58 9.68 9.44 4.38
C LYS A 58 8.27 9.02 4.00
N ASN A 59 7.85 7.88 4.53
CA ASN A 59 6.48 7.39 4.39
C ASN A 59 5.80 7.38 5.77
N SER A 60 4.49 7.62 5.79
CA SER A 60 3.63 7.49 6.95
C SER A 60 2.37 6.71 6.57
N ASP A 61 1.79 6.04 7.56
CA ASP A 61 0.48 5.39 7.55
C ASP A 61 -0.60 6.26 8.23
N ASN A 62 -0.25 7.48 8.64
CA ASN A 62 -1.21 8.49 9.10
C ASN A 62 -1.61 9.42 7.94
N PHE A 63 -2.92 9.61 7.80
CA PHE A 63 -3.52 10.40 6.74
C PHE A 63 -4.23 11.62 7.33
N GLY A 64 -3.94 12.80 6.78
CA GLY A 64 -4.67 14.02 7.12
C GLY A 64 -5.96 14.14 6.30
N ARG A 65 -6.75 15.19 6.58
CA ARG A 65 -8.00 15.49 5.87
C ARG A 65 -7.83 15.47 4.34
N ASP A 66 -6.76 16.07 3.84
CA ASP A 66 -6.53 16.23 2.41
C ASP A 66 -6.05 14.94 1.73
N ASP A 67 -5.59 13.95 2.51
CA ASP A 67 -5.17 12.66 2.01
C ASP A 67 -6.36 11.66 1.92
N LEU A 68 -7.52 11.97 2.49
CA LEU A 68 -8.65 11.03 2.59
C LEU A 68 -9.27 10.66 1.23
N LEU A 69 -9.46 11.64 0.35
CA LEU A 69 -9.99 11.37 -1.00
C LEU A 69 -8.97 10.62 -1.89
N PRO A 70 -7.68 11.04 -1.93
CA PRO A 70 -6.65 10.23 -2.57
C PRO A 70 -6.56 8.80 -2.02
N LEU A 71 -6.62 8.64 -0.69
CA LEU A 71 -6.64 7.33 -0.02
C LEU A 71 -7.79 6.45 -0.53
N ALA A 72 -9.02 6.96 -0.49
CA ALA A 72 -10.18 6.24 -0.99
C ALA A 72 -9.99 5.83 -2.46
N LYS A 73 -9.48 6.74 -3.30
CA LYS A 73 -9.32 6.47 -4.72
C LYS A 73 -8.21 5.46 -5.02
N VAL A 74 -7.07 5.50 -4.32
CA VAL A 74 -6.03 4.48 -4.53
C VAL A 74 -6.46 3.10 -4.04
N VAL A 75 -7.28 3.03 -2.99
CA VAL A 75 -7.83 1.76 -2.49
C VAL A 75 -8.86 1.18 -3.46
N ASP A 76 -9.76 2.02 -4.00
CA ASP A 76 -10.72 1.66 -5.05
C ASP A 76 -10.03 1.08 -6.31
N LEU A 77 -8.97 1.75 -6.77
CA LEU A 77 -8.17 1.28 -7.91
C LEU A 77 -7.42 -0.01 -7.61
N ALA A 78 -6.88 -0.16 -6.40
CA ALA A 78 -6.22 -1.41 -5.99
C ALA A 78 -7.21 -2.58 -5.92
N HIS A 79 -8.41 -2.34 -5.38
CA HIS A 79 -9.50 -3.31 -5.37
C HIS A 79 -9.87 -3.75 -6.79
N THR A 80 -10.09 -2.78 -7.69
CA THR A 80 -10.42 -3.04 -9.10
C THR A 80 -9.37 -3.95 -9.75
N TRP A 81 -8.08 -3.61 -9.58
CA TRP A 81 -6.99 -4.42 -10.12
C TRP A 81 -6.97 -5.85 -9.57
N ILE A 82 -7.22 -6.03 -8.27
CA ILE A 82 -7.29 -7.37 -7.64
C ILE A 82 -8.45 -8.19 -8.23
N CYS A 83 -9.64 -7.59 -8.35
CA CYS A 83 -10.81 -8.27 -8.92
C CYS A 83 -10.58 -8.68 -10.37
N GLU A 84 -10.01 -7.80 -11.20
CA GLU A 84 -9.65 -8.10 -12.58
C GLU A 84 -8.65 -9.27 -12.65
N ARG A 85 -7.68 -9.30 -11.74
CA ARG A 85 -6.67 -10.37 -11.67
C ARG A 85 -7.25 -11.72 -11.26
N GLN A 86 -8.27 -11.73 -10.41
CA GLN A 86 -8.95 -12.94 -9.95
C GLN A 86 -10.02 -13.43 -10.94
N ALA A 87 -10.65 -12.53 -11.69
CA ALA A 87 -11.68 -12.87 -12.68
C ALA A 87 -11.12 -13.46 -13.98
N GLY A 88 -9.84 -13.24 -14.27
CA GLY A 88 -9.14 -13.79 -15.44
C GLY A 88 -8.46 -15.15 -15.22
N GLY A 89 -8.89 -15.91 -14.21
CA GLY A 89 -8.44 -17.28 -13.91
C GLY A 89 -9.40 -18.35 -14.40
#